data_AF-A0A2N3GCZ5-F1
#
_entry.id   AF-A0A2N3GCZ5-F1
#
_cell.length_a   1.000
_cell.length_b   1.000
_cell.length_c   1.000
_cell.angle_alpha   90.00
_cell.angle_beta   90.00
_cell.angle_gamma   90.00
#
_symmetry.space_group_name_H-M   'P 1'
#
loop_
_entity.id
_entity.type
_entity.pdbx_description
1 polymer ?
#
loop_
_entity_poly.entity_id
_entity_poly.type
_entity_poly.pdbx_seq_one_letter_code
_entity_poly.pdbx_strand_id
1 'polypeptide(L)'
;MLDAEIAASKFVPGRSLQDIDGQDWGDPDPCDSHLAQTCTRLHRKQIADFDDEDLRVMVGQGIGLTTLVPLATSVVERRPLASGDLYPGALLAALIRLPGGYWAQHIELHVRVVAVARAIDLGDPELAGTDLAVTLRCWLEESA
;
A
#
# COMPACT_ATOMS: atom_id res chain seq x y z
N MET A 1 -6.15 -2.80 -32.75
CA MET A 1 -7.11 -2.62 -31.64
C MET A 1 -6.79 -3.73 -30.65
N LEU A 2 -5.61 -3.65 -30.03
CA LEU A 2 -5.08 -4.69 -29.16
C LEU A 2 -5.72 -4.52 -27.79
N ASP A 3 -6.83 -5.24 -27.65
CA ASP A 3 -7.23 -6.08 -26.54
C ASP A 3 -6.93 -5.57 -25.12
N ALA A 4 -8.04 -5.36 -24.43
CA ALA A 4 -8.26 -5.12 -23.01
C ALA A 4 -7.74 -6.26 -22.09
N GLU A 5 -6.56 -6.83 -22.37
CA GLU A 5 -6.04 -8.05 -21.75
C GLU A 5 -4.79 -7.82 -20.86
N ILE A 6 -4.51 -6.59 -20.40
CA ILE A 6 -3.39 -6.30 -19.46
C ILE A 6 -3.85 -5.53 -18.21
N ALA A 7 -5.13 -5.61 -17.82
CA ALA A 7 -5.63 -4.98 -16.60
C ALA A 7 -5.73 -5.93 -15.39
N ALA A 8 -5.48 -7.23 -15.55
CA ALA A 8 -5.54 -8.20 -14.46
C ALA A 8 -4.22 -8.99 -14.36
N SER A 9 -3.59 -8.94 -13.18
CA SER A 9 -2.38 -9.66 -12.79
C SER A 9 -1.04 -9.12 -13.31
N LYS A 10 -0.50 -8.09 -12.63
CA LYS A 10 0.95 -7.80 -12.66
C LYS A 10 1.68 -8.25 -11.40
N PHE A 11 1.09 -9.13 -10.60
CA PHE A 11 1.91 -9.93 -9.69
C PHE A 11 2.61 -10.99 -10.55
N VAL A 12 3.90 -10.77 -10.80
CA VAL A 12 4.75 -11.75 -11.47
C VAL A 12 5.65 -12.34 -10.38
N PRO A 13 5.43 -13.62 -9.99
CA PRO A 13 6.28 -14.28 -9.01
C PRO A 13 7.75 -14.16 -9.39
N GLY A 14 8.60 -13.83 -8.41
CA GLY A 14 10.04 -13.71 -8.62
C GLY A 14 10.53 -12.41 -9.25
N ARG A 15 9.66 -11.41 -9.46
CA ARG A 15 10.07 -10.06 -9.91
C ARG A 15 10.07 -9.05 -8.77
N SER A 16 11.05 -8.16 -8.81
CA SER A 16 11.13 -6.92 -8.03
C SER A 16 10.42 -5.77 -8.75
N LEU A 17 10.32 -4.59 -8.11
CA LEU A 17 9.83 -3.40 -8.78
C LEU A 17 10.79 -2.94 -9.87
N GLN A 18 12.11 -3.00 -9.62
CA GLN A 18 13.15 -2.77 -10.63
C GLN A 18 12.93 -3.63 -11.88
N ASP A 19 12.61 -4.91 -11.70
CA ASP A 19 12.35 -5.78 -12.85
C ASP A 19 11.11 -5.31 -13.62
N ILE A 20 10.09 -4.81 -12.93
CA ILE A 20 8.80 -4.41 -13.50
C ILE A 20 8.89 -3.08 -14.24
N ASP A 21 9.56 -2.08 -13.67
CA ASP A 21 9.71 -0.74 -14.27
C ASP A 21 10.97 -0.57 -15.12
N GLY A 22 11.92 -1.52 -15.03
CA GLY A 22 13.17 -1.51 -15.78
C GLY A 22 14.15 -0.43 -15.33
N GLN A 23 13.98 0.14 -14.14
CA GLN A 23 14.86 1.19 -13.59
C GLN A 23 15.82 0.60 -12.56
N ASP A 24 17.13 0.75 -12.75
CA ASP A 24 18.10 0.42 -11.70
C ASP A 24 18.43 1.69 -10.92
N TRP A 25 18.07 1.71 -9.63
CA TRP A 25 18.34 2.84 -8.74
C TRP A 25 19.76 2.84 -8.17
N GLY A 26 20.56 1.81 -8.47
CA GLY A 26 21.88 1.67 -7.88
C GLY A 26 21.81 1.23 -6.42
N ASP A 27 22.99 1.10 -5.80
CA ASP A 27 23.07 0.80 -4.37
C ASP A 27 22.58 1.98 -3.53
N PRO A 28 21.98 1.72 -2.34
CA PRO A 28 21.59 2.80 -1.43
C PRO A 28 22.77 3.70 -1.11
N ASP A 29 22.63 5.02 -1.30
CA ASP A 29 23.65 5.98 -0.93
C ASP A 29 23.76 6.07 0.61
N PRO A 30 24.93 5.87 1.22
CA PRO A 30 25.11 6.03 2.67
C PRO A 30 24.76 7.43 3.20
N CYS A 31 24.76 8.44 2.34
CA CYS A 31 24.42 9.83 2.68
C CYS A 31 22.90 10.08 2.67
N ASP A 32 22.11 9.18 2.08
CA ASP A 32 20.66 9.29 2.05
C ASP A 32 20.03 9.03 3.42
N SER A 33 18.80 9.53 3.60
CA SER A 33 18.00 9.17 4.78
C SER A 33 17.79 7.65 4.86
N HIS A 34 17.61 7.11 6.07
CA HIS A 34 17.29 5.70 6.26
C HIS A 34 16.08 5.24 5.44
N LEU A 35 15.07 6.10 5.30
CA LEU A 35 13.86 5.80 4.52
C LEU A 35 14.17 5.67 3.02
N ALA A 36 14.94 6.61 2.46
CA ALA A 36 15.35 6.53 1.06
C ALA A 36 16.21 5.28 0.80
N GLN A 37 17.16 4.98 1.70
CA GLN A 37 17.95 3.75 1.60
C GLN A 37 17.07 2.49 1.67
N THR A 38 16.06 2.47 2.55
CA THR A 38 15.07 1.38 2.63
C THR A 38 14.31 1.22 1.32
N CYS A 39 13.79 2.31 0.74
CA CYS A 39 13.08 2.27 -0.53
C CYS A 39 13.95 1.70 -1.66
N THR A 40 15.22 2.10 -1.75
CA THR A 40 16.16 1.56 -2.74
C THR A 40 16.40 0.06 -2.56
N ARG A 41 16.53 -0.42 -1.32
CA ARG A 41 16.64 -1.87 -1.05
C ARG A 41 15.36 -2.62 -1.42
N LEU A 42 14.19 -2.08 -1.06
CA LEU A 42 12.90 -2.71 -1.34
C LEU A 42 12.55 -2.72 -2.83
N HIS A 43 13.00 -1.71 -3.59
CA HIS A 43 12.80 -1.66 -5.04
C HIS A 43 13.42 -2.87 -5.75
N ARG A 44 14.52 -3.42 -5.20
CA ARG A 44 15.23 -4.63 -5.67
C ARG A 44 14.76 -5.93 -5.02
N LYS A 45 14.06 -5.85 -3.88
CA LYS A 45 13.52 -7.03 -3.20
C LYS A 45 12.42 -7.65 -4.08
N GLN A 46 12.37 -8.98 -4.14
CA GLN A 46 11.29 -9.66 -4.86
C GLN A 46 9.98 -9.35 -4.17
N ILE A 47 8.94 -9.01 -4.95
CA ILE A 47 7.63 -8.63 -4.41
C ILE A 47 7.00 -9.79 -3.63
N ALA A 48 7.31 -11.03 -4.01
CA ALA A 48 6.85 -12.23 -3.29
C ALA A 48 7.37 -12.31 -1.85
N ASP A 49 8.48 -11.64 -1.54
CA ASP A 49 9.11 -11.65 -0.22
C ASP A 49 8.74 -10.42 0.63
N PHE A 50 7.86 -9.54 0.11
CA PHE A 50 7.40 -8.37 0.87
C PHE A 50 6.55 -8.81 2.05
N ASP A 51 6.84 -8.26 3.22
CA ASP A 51 5.95 -8.33 4.36
C ASP A 51 4.98 -7.12 4.41
N ASP A 52 4.20 -7.04 5.49
CA ASP A 52 3.24 -5.97 5.68
C ASP A 52 3.93 -4.60 5.84
N GLU A 53 5.15 -4.56 6.39
CA GLU A 53 5.92 -3.33 6.60
C GLU A 53 6.52 -2.83 5.28
N ASP A 54 7.09 -3.73 4.47
CA ASP A 54 7.61 -3.39 3.15
C ASP A 54 6.52 -2.78 2.26
N LEU A 55 5.33 -3.39 2.26
CA LEU A 55 4.17 -2.85 1.56
C LEU A 55 3.77 -1.48 2.10
N ARG A 56 3.70 -1.33 3.44
CA ARG A 56 3.34 -0.07 4.09
C ARG A 56 4.31 1.05 3.74
N VAL A 57 5.62 0.78 3.79
CA VAL A 57 6.67 1.74 3.46
C VAL A 57 6.56 2.17 2.01
N MET A 58 6.55 1.23 1.07
CA MET A 58 6.58 1.55 -0.36
C MET A 58 5.29 2.24 -0.82
N VAL A 59 4.12 1.78 -0.36
CA VAL A 59 2.83 2.45 -0.62
C VAL A 59 2.80 3.84 0.00
N GLY A 60 3.26 3.98 1.25
CA GLY A 60 3.31 5.27 1.95
C GLY A 60 4.25 6.29 1.30
N GLN A 61 5.27 5.83 0.56
CA GLN A 61 6.16 6.68 -0.23
C GLN A 61 5.65 6.93 -1.66
N GLY A 62 4.52 6.34 -2.07
CA GLY A 62 4.02 6.50 -3.43
C GLY A 62 4.78 5.68 -4.47
N ILE A 63 5.56 4.67 -4.07
CA ILE A 63 6.44 3.90 -4.96
C ILE A 63 5.74 2.62 -5.40
N GLY A 64 5.78 2.34 -6.71
CA GLY A 64 5.26 1.08 -7.27
C GLY A 64 3.74 0.88 -7.10
N LEU A 65 2.97 1.96 -6.96
CA LEU A 65 1.56 1.91 -6.56
C LEU A 65 0.68 1.02 -7.45
N THR A 66 0.90 1.03 -8.78
CA THR A 66 0.16 0.17 -9.72
C THR A 66 0.31 -1.32 -9.41
N THR A 67 1.46 -1.72 -8.84
CA THR A 67 1.75 -3.11 -8.49
C THR A 67 1.39 -3.41 -7.04
N LEU A 68 1.75 -2.50 -6.12
CA LEU A 68 1.69 -2.77 -4.69
C LEU A 68 0.33 -2.52 -4.05
N VAL A 69 -0.45 -1.54 -4.54
CA VAL A 69 -1.76 -1.24 -3.95
C VAL A 69 -2.77 -2.39 -4.10
N PRO A 70 -2.86 -3.10 -5.25
CA PRO A 70 -3.69 -4.32 -5.33
C PRO A 70 -3.31 -5.40 -4.30
N LEU A 71 -2.01 -5.56 -4.02
CA LEU A 71 -1.50 -6.52 -3.05
C LEU A 71 -1.83 -6.08 -1.62
N ALA A 72 -1.52 -4.84 -1.27
CA ALA A 72 -1.85 -4.24 0.02
C ALA A 72 -3.36 -4.27 0.29
N THR A 73 -4.19 -3.98 -0.73
CA THR A 73 -5.67 -4.10 -0.65
C THR A 73 -6.06 -5.53 -0.27
N SER A 74 -5.48 -6.53 -0.94
CA SER A 74 -5.77 -7.94 -0.65
C SER A 74 -5.30 -8.36 0.76
N VAL A 75 -4.23 -7.74 1.29
CA VAL A 75 -3.79 -7.95 2.67
C VAL A 75 -4.81 -7.38 3.65
N VAL A 76 -5.23 -6.12 3.50
CA VAL A 76 -6.16 -5.47 4.44
C VAL A 76 -7.56 -6.05 4.37
N GLU A 77 -7.99 -6.64 3.25
CA GLU A 77 -9.24 -7.41 3.20
C GLU A 77 -9.23 -8.65 4.08
N ARG A 78 -8.08 -9.32 4.21
CA ARG A 78 -7.93 -10.50 5.07
C ARG A 78 -7.58 -10.14 6.51
N ARG A 79 -6.78 -9.09 6.69
CA ARG A 79 -6.25 -8.61 7.97
C ARG A 79 -6.35 -7.08 8.00
N PRO A 80 -7.53 -6.51 8.32
CA PRO A 80 -7.74 -5.06 8.30
C PRO A 80 -6.77 -4.26 9.18
N LEU A 81 -6.34 -4.87 10.29
CA LEU A 81 -5.41 -4.27 11.24
C LEU A 81 -3.94 -4.64 11.00
N ALA A 82 -3.57 -5.08 9.78
CA ALA A 82 -2.16 -5.31 9.44
C ALA A 82 -1.30 -4.07 9.72
N SER A 83 -0.35 -4.22 10.66
CA SER A 83 0.41 -3.13 11.25
C SER A 83 1.73 -2.83 10.55
N GLY A 84 2.31 -3.81 9.84
CA GLY A 84 3.76 -3.81 9.60
C GLY A 84 4.49 -3.74 10.94
N ASP A 85 5.46 -2.82 11.05
CA ASP A 85 6.26 -2.59 12.26
C ASP A 85 5.77 -1.38 13.08
N LEU A 86 4.59 -0.83 12.75
CA LEU A 86 4.00 0.32 13.43
C LEU A 86 2.84 -0.08 14.35
N TYR A 87 1.68 0.57 14.18
CA TYR A 87 0.48 0.39 14.99
C TYR A 87 -0.58 -0.41 14.21
N PRO A 88 -1.56 -1.03 14.90
CA PRO A 88 -2.68 -1.74 14.27
C PRO A 88 -3.32 -0.96 13.12
N GLY A 89 -3.32 -1.57 11.94
CA GLY A 89 -3.91 -1.01 10.71
C GLY A 89 -3.09 0.07 10.02
N ALA A 90 -1.79 0.22 10.33
CA ALA A 90 -0.93 1.18 9.64
C ALA A 90 -0.80 0.93 8.13
N LEU A 91 -0.96 -0.31 7.64
CA LEU A 91 -1.02 -0.57 6.19
C LEU A 91 -2.28 0.02 5.56
N LEU A 92 -3.44 -0.11 6.22
CA LEU A 92 -4.67 0.55 5.78
C LEU A 92 -4.53 2.07 5.83
N ALA A 93 -3.90 2.61 6.88
CA ALA A 93 -3.60 4.04 6.99
C ALA A 93 -2.76 4.54 5.80
N ALA A 94 -1.77 3.76 5.35
CA ALA A 94 -0.96 4.09 4.18
C ALA A 94 -1.79 4.12 2.88
N LEU A 95 -2.72 3.18 2.72
CA LEU A 95 -3.63 3.15 1.57
C LEU A 95 -4.56 4.38 1.55
N ILE A 96 -5.31 4.64 2.62
CA ILE A 96 -6.30 5.72 2.63
C ILE A 96 -5.68 7.12 2.51
N ARG A 97 -4.37 7.26 2.82
CA ARG A 97 -3.61 8.50 2.63
C ARG A 97 -3.10 8.72 1.20
N LEU A 98 -3.31 7.75 0.29
CA LEU A 98 -2.99 7.96 -1.12
C LEU A 98 -3.79 9.14 -1.70
N PRO A 99 -3.21 9.91 -2.63
CA PRO A 99 -3.89 11.06 -3.21
C PRO A 99 -5.22 10.67 -3.86
N GLY A 100 -6.26 11.50 -3.73
CA GLY A 100 -7.57 11.22 -4.33
C GLY A 100 -7.53 10.96 -5.85
N GLY A 101 -6.56 11.57 -6.56
CA GLY A 101 -6.33 11.31 -7.98
C GLY A 101 -5.93 9.86 -8.30
N TYR A 102 -5.29 9.16 -7.36
CA TYR A 102 -5.01 7.72 -7.50
C TYR A 102 -6.31 6.92 -7.49
N TRP A 103 -7.19 7.18 -6.52
CA TRP A 103 -8.47 6.47 -6.37
C TRP A 103 -9.44 6.72 -7.51
N ALA A 104 -9.46 7.94 -8.06
CA ALA A 104 -10.24 8.27 -9.25
C ALA A 104 -9.87 7.41 -10.47
N GLN A 105 -8.62 6.94 -10.55
CA GLN A 105 -8.14 6.06 -11.63
C GLN A 105 -8.28 4.57 -11.30
N HIS A 106 -8.57 4.21 -10.05
CA HIS A 106 -8.60 2.83 -9.55
C HIS A 106 -9.88 2.56 -8.74
N ILE A 107 -11.04 2.87 -9.31
CA ILE A 107 -12.35 2.84 -8.64
C ILE A 107 -12.65 1.47 -8.02
N GLU A 108 -12.31 0.37 -8.70
CA GLU A 108 -12.55 -0.99 -8.17
C GLU A 108 -11.75 -1.27 -6.89
N LEU A 109 -10.50 -0.82 -6.83
CA LEU A 109 -9.67 -0.93 -5.62
C LEU A 109 -10.19 0.00 -4.53
N HIS A 110 -10.63 1.20 -4.90
CA HIS A 110 -11.19 2.16 -3.96
C HIS A 110 -12.40 1.59 -3.23
N VAL A 111 -13.35 0.99 -3.96
CA VAL A 111 -14.54 0.34 -3.37
C VAL A 111 -14.17 -0.75 -2.36
N ARG A 112 -13.15 -1.56 -2.67
CA ARG A 112 -12.66 -2.61 -1.78
C ARG A 112 -12.06 -2.05 -0.50
N VAL A 113 -11.22 -1.02 -0.60
CA VAL A 113 -10.62 -0.37 0.58
C VAL A 113 -11.69 0.34 1.42
N VAL A 114 -12.67 1.00 0.79
CA VAL A 114 -13.83 1.59 1.49
C VAL A 114 -14.63 0.51 2.25
N ALA A 115 -14.85 -0.66 1.64
CA ALA A 115 -15.57 -1.75 2.28
C ALA A 115 -14.83 -2.25 3.53
N VAL A 116 -13.50 -2.41 3.46
CA VAL A 116 -12.66 -2.77 4.61
C VAL A 116 -12.75 -1.69 5.70
N ALA A 117 -12.55 -0.43 5.34
CA ALA A 117 -12.61 0.70 6.27
C ALA A 117 -13.95 0.78 7.03
N ARG A 118 -15.07 0.55 6.34
CA ARG A 118 -16.41 0.55 6.95
C ARG A 118 -16.68 -0.64 7.87
N ALA A 119 -15.95 -1.74 7.69
CA ALA A 119 -16.12 -2.94 8.51
C ALA A 119 -15.30 -2.89 9.82
N ILE A 120 -14.40 -1.92 9.97
CA ILE A 120 -13.60 -1.74 11.18
C ILE A 120 -14.49 -1.18 12.30
N ASP A 121 -14.45 -1.84 13.46
CA ASP A 121 -15.02 -1.28 14.68
C ASP A 121 -14.11 -0.15 15.20
N LEU A 122 -14.54 1.10 14.99
CA LEU A 122 -13.79 2.27 15.44
C LEU A 122 -13.78 2.42 16.98
N GLY A 123 -14.56 1.61 17.71
CA GLY A 123 -14.52 1.51 19.16
C GLY A 123 -13.54 0.46 19.70
N ASP A 124 -12.83 -0.26 18.82
CA ASP A 124 -11.89 -1.30 19.20
C ASP A 124 -10.75 -0.73 20.08
N PRO A 125 -10.52 -1.27 21.30
CA PRO A 125 -9.43 -0.82 22.17
C PRO A 125 -8.03 -1.01 21.55
N GLU A 126 -7.82 -1.91 20.60
CA GLU A 126 -6.54 -2.05 19.88
C GLU A 126 -6.22 -0.81 19.03
N LEU A 127 -7.24 -0.03 18.67
CA LEU A 127 -7.07 1.23 17.94
C LEU A 127 -6.85 2.43 18.87
N ALA A 128 -7.03 2.26 20.18
CA ALA A 128 -6.89 3.34 21.14
C ALA A 128 -5.46 3.90 21.14
N GLY A 129 -5.33 5.21 20.94
CA GLY A 129 -4.03 5.88 20.85
C GLY A 129 -3.38 5.83 19.46
N THR A 130 -4.04 5.24 18.46
CA THR A 130 -3.66 5.36 17.06
C THR A 130 -4.43 6.49 16.37
N ASP A 131 -3.82 7.12 15.38
CA ASP A 131 -4.52 8.10 14.53
C ASP A 131 -5.43 7.43 13.49
N LEU A 132 -5.50 6.10 13.44
CA LEU A 132 -6.25 5.37 12.41
C LEU A 132 -7.75 5.67 12.49
N ALA A 133 -8.34 5.65 13.68
CA ALA A 133 -9.78 5.87 13.84
C ALA A 133 -10.21 7.27 13.37
N VAL A 134 -9.39 8.29 13.65
CA VAL A 134 -9.62 9.66 13.18
C VAL A 134 -9.42 9.75 11.67
N THR A 135 -8.31 9.17 11.16
CA THR A 135 -8.00 9.17 9.72
C THR A 135 -9.11 8.50 8.91
N LEU A 136 -9.61 7.34 9.36
CA LEU A 136 -10.69 6.61 8.70
C LEU A 136 -11.99 7.41 8.66
N ARG A 137 -12.32 8.13 9.74
CA ARG A 137 -13.53 8.95 9.79
C ARG A 137 -13.50 10.07 8.75
N CYS A 138 -12.43 10.86 8.74
CA CYS A 138 -12.26 11.93 7.76
C CYS A 138 -12.25 11.39 6.33
N TRP A 139 -11.53 10.29 6.09
CA TRP A 139 -11.44 9.70 4.76
C TRP A 139 -12.78 9.14 4.26
N LEU A 140 -13.58 8.49 5.13
CA LEU A 140 -14.90 7.97 4.76
C LEU A 140 -15.92 9.07 4.46
N GLU A 141 -15.80 10.23 5.10
CA GLU A 141 -16.63 11.41 4.81
C GLU A 141 -16.31 12.00 3.43
N GLU A 142 -15.03 12.02 3.05
CA GLU A 142 -14.58 12.51 1.73
C GLU A 142 -14.80 11.49 0.60
N SER A 143 -14.92 10.20 0.93
CA SER A 143 -15.07 9.10 -0.02
C SER A 143 -16.53 8.67 -0.26
N ALA A 144 -17.50 9.36 0.35
CA ALA A 144 -18.94 9.13 0.23
C ALA A 144 -19.58 10.01 -0.86
#